data_AF-A0A2A5DNT6-F1
#
_entry.id   AF-A0A2A5DNT6-F1
#
_cell.length_a   1.000
_cell.length_b   1.000
_cell.length_c   1.000
_cell.angle_alpha   90.00
_cell.angle_beta   90.00
_cell.angle_gamma   90.00
#
_symmetry.space_group_name_H-M   'P 1'
#
loop_
_entity.id
_entity.type
_entity.pdbx_description
1 polymer ?
#
loop_
_entity_poly.entity_id
_entity_poly.type
_entity_poly.pdbx_seq_one_letter_code
_entity_poly.pdbx_strand_id
1 'polypeptide(L)'
;MPDVRSHRKRPLRRRALALACLCLALSVSAACTTPPPATNQPQLTYAHQATIRLNVGAIEIVRAYAPPMRAPNVEHLFPTSPMKTAERWATDRLTAAGAPGGAIARFVILDARVVE
;
A
#
# COMPACT_ATOMS: atom_id res chain seq x y z
N MET A 1 72.62 -43.54 5.77
CA MET A 1 71.41 -43.94 5.02
C MET A 1 70.20 -43.39 5.77
N PRO A 2 69.55 -42.30 5.34
CA PRO A 2 68.42 -41.72 6.06
C PRO A 2 67.09 -42.27 5.54
N ASP A 3 66.21 -42.68 6.44
CA ASP A 3 64.81 -43.04 6.13
C ASP A 3 63.92 -41.81 6.28
N VAL A 4 63.47 -41.27 5.14
CA VAL A 4 62.56 -40.13 5.07
C VAL A 4 61.13 -40.64 5.22
N ARG A 5 60.62 -40.57 6.44
CA ARG A 5 59.22 -40.89 6.77
C ARG A 5 58.27 -39.85 6.20
N SER A 6 57.69 -40.16 5.03
CA SER A 6 56.71 -39.30 4.35
C SER A 6 55.39 -39.23 5.16
N HIS A 7 55.10 -38.06 5.74
CA HIS A 7 53.85 -37.83 6.45
C HIS A 7 52.69 -37.59 5.46
N ARG A 8 51.87 -38.62 5.26
CA ARG A 8 50.65 -38.63 4.43
C ARG A 8 49.52 -37.77 5.05
N LYS A 9 49.70 -36.45 5.19
CA LYS A 9 48.65 -35.50 5.63
C LYS A 9 47.71 -35.04 4.50
N ARG A 10 47.52 -35.86 3.46
CA ARG A 10 46.74 -35.49 2.25
C ARG A 10 45.22 -35.74 2.31
N PRO A 11 44.64 -36.70 3.07
CA PRO A 11 43.21 -37.00 2.94
C PRO A 11 42.31 -35.99 3.69
N LEU A 12 42.80 -35.44 4.81
CA LEU A 12 42.03 -34.54 5.67
C LEU A 12 41.83 -33.15 5.03
N ARG A 13 42.87 -32.64 4.36
CA ARG A 13 42.81 -31.37 3.61
C ARG A 13 41.87 -31.45 2.40
N ARG A 14 41.82 -32.59 1.71
CA ARG A 14 40.91 -32.80 0.57
C ARG A 14 39.45 -32.89 1.00
N ARG A 15 39.16 -33.53 2.13
CA ARG A 15 37.81 -33.57 2.71
C ARG A 15 37.35 -32.20 3.22
N ALA A 16 38.23 -31.46 3.89
CA ALA A 16 37.94 -30.10 4.33
C ALA A 16 37.67 -29.16 3.14
N LEU A 17 38.44 -29.27 2.05
CA LEU A 17 38.20 -28.49 0.84
C LEU A 17 36.87 -28.87 0.17
N ALA A 18 36.54 -30.15 0.12
CA ALA A 18 35.29 -30.64 -0.45
C ALA A 18 34.06 -30.19 0.37
N LEU A 19 34.15 -30.22 1.71
CA LEU A 19 33.12 -29.68 2.60
C LEU A 19 32.98 -28.17 2.45
N ALA A 20 34.09 -27.42 2.33
CA ALA A 20 34.04 -25.98 2.10
C ALA A 20 33.39 -25.63 0.76
N CYS A 21 33.71 -26.37 -0.32
CA CYS A 21 33.05 -26.20 -1.62
C CYS A 21 31.56 -26.54 -1.57
N LEU A 22 31.16 -27.56 -0.80
CA LEU A 22 29.75 -27.94 -0.63
C LEU A 22 28.98 -26.85 0.15
N CYS A 23 29.56 -26.31 1.23
CA CYS A 23 28.97 -25.19 1.97
C CYS A 23 28.85 -23.93 1.09
N LEU A 24 29.86 -23.63 0.28
CA LEU A 24 29.84 -22.49 -0.64
C LEU A 24 28.79 -22.67 -1.75
N ALA A 25 28.61 -23.90 -2.26
CA ALA A 25 27.58 -24.24 -3.24
C ALA A 25 26.16 -24.16 -2.65
N LEU A 26 25.97 -24.53 -1.37
CA LEU A 26 24.67 -24.40 -0.69
C LEU A 26 24.31 -22.95 -0.33
N SER A 27 25.28 -22.04 -0.32
CA SER A 27 25.08 -20.62 0.07
C SER A 27 24.43 -19.77 -1.02
N VAL A 28 24.24 -20.31 -2.24
CA VAL A 28 23.65 -19.58 -3.38
C VAL A 28 22.16 -19.90 -3.51
N SER A 29 21.42 -19.82 -2.40
CA SER A 29 19.97 -19.65 -2.48
C SER A 29 19.71 -18.17 -2.69
N ALA A 30 19.65 -17.76 -3.96
CA ALA A 30 19.14 -16.44 -4.32
C ALA A 30 17.74 -16.30 -3.73
N ALA A 31 17.60 -15.45 -2.71
CA ALA A 31 16.30 -15.02 -2.22
C ALA A 31 15.66 -14.20 -3.35
N CYS A 32 14.96 -14.89 -4.26
CA CYS A 32 14.09 -14.27 -5.24
C CYS A 32 13.03 -13.50 -4.47
N THR A 33 13.26 -12.20 -4.31
CA THR A 33 12.25 -11.28 -3.79
C THR A 33 11.32 -11.01 -4.95
N THR A 34 10.24 -11.78 -5.05
CA THR A 34 9.12 -11.44 -5.93
C THR A 34 8.52 -10.13 -5.40
N PRO A 35 8.55 -9.03 -6.16
CA PRO A 35 7.88 -7.82 -5.74
C PRO A 35 6.41 -8.15 -5.48
N PRO A 36 5.81 -7.63 -4.39
CA PRO A 36 4.39 -7.83 -4.17
C PRO A 36 3.64 -7.40 -5.43
N PRO A 37 2.68 -8.21 -5.91
CA PRO A 37 1.93 -7.87 -7.12
C PRO A 37 1.33 -6.48 -6.94
N ALA A 38 1.51 -5.62 -7.95
CA ALA A 38 0.92 -4.29 -7.96
C ALA A 38 -0.57 -4.44 -7.64
N THR A 39 -0.99 -3.88 -6.51
CA THR A 39 -2.36 -4.05 -6.05
C THR A 39 -3.24 -3.16 -6.91
N ASN A 40 -3.79 -3.71 -7.99
CA ASN A 40 -4.87 -3.07 -8.75
C ASN A 40 -6.15 -3.19 -7.93
N GLN A 41 -6.22 -2.43 -6.83
CA GLN A 41 -7.40 -2.41 -5.98
C GLN A 41 -8.55 -1.77 -6.77
N PRO A 42 -9.73 -2.40 -6.79
CA PRO A 42 -10.88 -1.78 -7.42
C PRO A 42 -11.14 -0.44 -6.77
N GLN A 43 -11.59 0.50 -7.58
CA GLN A 43 -11.94 1.82 -7.10
C GLN A 43 -13.08 1.73 -6.08
N LEU A 44 -12.87 2.23 -4.85
CA LEU A 44 -13.94 2.37 -3.88
C LEU A 44 -15.00 3.33 -4.44
N THR A 45 -16.23 2.86 -4.64
CA THR A 45 -17.38 3.61 -5.15
C THR A 45 -18.67 3.16 -4.47
N TYR A 46 -19.66 4.04 -4.45
CA TYR A 46 -21.00 3.83 -3.92
C TYR A 46 -22.09 3.87 -5.01
N ALA A 47 -21.70 3.86 -6.29
CA ALA A 47 -22.61 3.91 -7.44
C ALA A 47 -23.61 2.74 -7.48
N HIS A 48 -23.33 1.64 -6.78
CA HIS A 48 -24.24 0.51 -6.63
C HIS A 48 -25.45 0.80 -5.72
N GLN A 49 -25.50 1.97 -5.07
CA GLN A 49 -26.57 2.34 -4.13
C GLN A 49 -27.47 3.44 -4.73
N ALA A 50 -28.77 3.41 -4.43
CA ALA A 50 -29.77 4.35 -4.96
C ALA A 50 -29.60 5.80 -4.46
N THR A 51 -29.48 6.78 -5.35
CA THR A 51 -29.13 8.16 -4.98
C THR A 51 -30.13 8.84 -4.04
N ILE A 52 -29.62 9.78 -3.25
CA ILE A 52 -30.32 10.68 -2.35
C ILE A 52 -30.61 11.98 -3.12
N ARG A 53 -31.89 12.20 -3.41
CA ARG A 53 -32.36 13.37 -4.15
C ARG A 53 -32.64 14.51 -3.18
N LEU A 54 -31.96 15.63 -3.37
CA LEU A 54 -32.15 16.85 -2.60
C LEU A 54 -32.89 17.89 -3.45
N ASN A 55 -33.89 18.57 -2.90
CA ASN A 55 -34.59 19.65 -3.59
C ASN A 55 -33.73 20.95 -3.58
N VAL A 56 -32.63 20.92 -4.34
CA VAL A 56 -31.62 21.97 -4.44
C VAL A 56 -31.19 22.11 -5.90
N GLY A 57 -30.75 23.32 -6.28
CA GLY A 57 -30.28 23.62 -7.64
C GLY A 57 -28.85 23.14 -7.89
N ALA A 58 -28.03 23.01 -6.84
CA ALA A 58 -26.67 22.50 -6.93
C ALA A 58 -26.21 21.83 -5.63
N ILE A 59 -25.18 20.98 -5.76
CA ILE A 59 -24.44 20.40 -4.64
C ILE A 59 -22.98 20.82 -4.76
N GLU A 60 -22.41 21.31 -3.68
CA GLU A 60 -20.99 21.62 -3.55
C GLU A 60 -20.34 20.68 -2.55
N ILE A 61 -19.19 20.11 -2.92
CA ILE A 61 -18.37 19.29 -2.03
C ILE A 61 -17.21 20.15 -1.54
N VAL A 62 -17.09 20.31 -0.22
CA VAL A 62 -16.14 21.24 0.41
C VAL A 62 -15.19 20.46 1.31
N ARG A 63 -13.89 20.59 1.04
CA ARG A 63 -12.82 20.07 1.89
C ARG A 63 -12.47 21.12 2.95
N ALA A 64 -12.95 20.96 4.17
CA ALA A 64 -12.58 21.86 5.27
C ALA A 64 -11.33 21.38 6.02
N TYR A 65 -11.01 20.09 5.95
CA TYR A 65 -9.82 19.50 6.54
C TYR A 65 -8.61 19.53 5.59
N ALA A 66 -7.45 19.95 6.10
CA ALA A 66 -6.17 19.92 5.42
C ALA A 66 -5.25 18.85 6.05
N PRO A 67 -4.94 17.74 5.36
CA PRO A 67 -4.05 16.70 5.88
C PRO A 67 -2.62 17.25 6.13
N PRO A 68 -2.00 17.01 7.30
CA PRO A 68 -0.64 17.47 7.58
C PRO A 68 0.45 16.62 6.91
N MET A 69 0.10 15.48 6.29
CA MET A 69 1.01 14.64 5.50
C MET A 69 2.23 14.10 6.27
N ARG A 70 2.09 13.84 7.58
CA ARG A 70 3.15 13.35 8.47
C ARG A 70 2.58 12.72 9.73
N ALA A 71 3.37 11.87 10.40
CA ALA A 71 3.02 11.28 11.69
C ALA A 71 2.59 12.35 12.73
N PRO A 72 1.62 12.03 13.62
CA PRO A 72 0.92 10.74 13.72
C PRO A 72 -0.18 10.55 12.67
N ASN A 73 -0.40 11.53 11.79
CA ASN A 73 -1.45 11.50 10.77
C ASN A 73 -1.06 10.65 9.56
N VAL A 74 -1.71 9.50 9.41
CA VAL A 74 -1.36 8.48 8.43
C VAL A 74 -2.31 8.42 7.24
N GLU A 75 -3.32 9.29 7.12
CA GLU A 75 -4.28 9.27 6.00
C GLU A 75 -3.65 9.36 4.59
N HIS A 76 -2.44 9.92 4.50
CA HIS A 76 -1.67 10.07 3.27
C HIS A 76 -1.02 8.75 2.80
N LEU A 77 -0.92 7.76 3.69
CA LEU A 77 -0.39 6.43 3.40
C LEU A 77 -1.47 5.48 2.89
N PHE A 78 -2.75 5.87 2.97
CA PHE A 78 -3.87 5.05 2.53
C PHE A 78 -3.95 5.04 1.00
N PRO A 79 -4.22 3.87 0.36
CA PRO A 79 -4.49 3.82 -1.08
C PRO A 79 -5.66 4.71 -1.50
N THR A 80 -6.68 4.83 -0.64
CA THR A 80 -7.77 5.81 -0.75
C THR A 80 -7.96 6.47 0.61
N SER A 81 -7.65 7.77 0.71
CA SER A 81 -7.79 8.52 1.97
C SER A 81 -9.26 8.72 2.35
N PRO A 82 -9.59 8.93 3.65
CA PRO A 82 -10.95 9.24 4.09
C PRO A 82 -11.55 10.47 3.39
N MET A 83 -10.71 11.48 3.10
CA MET A 83 -11.10 12.66 2.31
C MET A 83 -11.67 12.26 0.94
N LYS A 84 -10.92 11.43 0.21
CA LYS A 84 -11.32 10.96 -1.13
C LYS A 84 -12.52 10.02 -1.07
N THR A 85 -12.62 9.21 -0.02
CA THR A 85 -13.78 8.35 0.24
C THR A 85 -15.05 9.17 0.45
N ALA A 86 -15.01 10.22 1.28
CA ALA A 86 -16.15 11.07 1.57
C ALA A 86 -16.60 11.88 0.34
N GLU A 87 -15.66 12.42 -0.44
CA GLU A 87 -15.98 13.06 -1.73
C GLU A 87 -16.72 12.13 -2.66
N ARG A 88 -16.20 10.91 -2.82
CA ARG A 88 -16.80 9.96 -3.75
C ARG A 88 -18.15 9.47 -3.26
N TRP A 89 -18.33 9.28 -1.95
CA TRP A 89 -19.66 9.06 -1.39
C TRP A 89 -20.62 10.19 -1.78
N ALA A 90 -20.22 11.46 -1.60
CA ALA A 90 -21.08 12.59 -1.95
C ALA A 90 -21.40 12.64 -3.45
N THR A 91 -20.40 12.42 -4.31
CA THR A 91 -20.59 12.37 -5.77
C THR A 91 -21.51 11.22 -6.21
N ASP A 92 -21.31 10.02 -5.66
CA ASP A 92 -22.06 8.84 -6.07
C ASP A 92 -23.48 8.84 -5.49
N ARG A 93 -23.68 9.46 -4.33
CA ARG A 93 -24.92 9.35 -3.56
C ARG A 93 -25.80 10.58 -3.65
N LEU A 94 -25.28 11.79 -3.81
CA LEU A 94 -26.10 13.01 -3.75
C LEU A 94 -26.47 13.50 -5.15
N THR A 95 -27.74 13.85 -5.35
CA THR A 95 -28.22 14.42 -6.62
C THR A 95 -29.04 15.68 -6.37
N ALA A 96 -28.70 16.76 -7.07
CA ALA A 96 -29.48 17.98 -7.11
C ALA A 96 -30.72 17.75 -7.98
N ALA A 97 -31.88 17.75 -7.36
CA ALA A 97 -33.17 17.45 -7.99
C ALA A 97 -34.13 18.65 -8.01
N GLY A 98 -33.68 19.82 -7.55
CA GLY A 98 -34.43 21.06 -7.57
C GLY A 98 -34.24 21.84 -8.88
N ALA A 99 -34.94 22.97 -8.99
CA ALA A 99 -34.85 23.84 -10.16
C ALA A 99 -33.45 24.50 -10.27
N PRO A 100 -32.95 24.74 -11.49
CA PRO A 100 -31.76 25.56 -11.71
C PRO A 100 -31.89 26.93 -11.04
N GLY A 101 -30.81 27.43 -10.43
CA GLY A 101 -30.84 28.68 -9.65
C GLY A 101 -31.49 28.58 -8.26
N GLY A 102 -31.91 27.37 -7.85
CA GLY A 102 -32.37 27.09 -6.49
C GLY A 102 -31.24 27.11 -5.44
N ALA A 103 -31.58 26.72 -4.21
CA ALA A 103 -30.63 26.64 -3.10
C ALA A 103 -29.44 25.73 -3.40
N ILE A 104 -28.31 25.95 -2.72
CA ILE A 104 -27.10 25.13 -2.83
C ILE A 104 -26.95 24.31 -1.55
N ALA A 105 -26.83 22.98 -1.69
CA ALA A 105 -26.44 22.10 -0.59
C ALA A 105 -24.92 21.97 -0.53
N ARG A 106 -24.31 22.20 0.63
CA ARG A 106 -22.87 21.99 0.84
C ARG A 106 -22.63 20.72 1.64
N PHE A 107 -21.95 19.75 1.04
CA PHE A 107 -21.40 18.60 1.74
C PHE A 107 -19.99 18.95 2.23
N VAL A 108 -19.86 19.25 3.53
CA VAL A 108 -18.60 19.72 4.12
C VAL A 108 -17.89 18.58 4.85
N ILE A 109 -16.69 18.26 4.39
CA ILE A 109 -15.81 17.27 5.02
C ILE A 109 -14.99 18.00 6.08
N LEU A 110 -15.49 17.94 7.32
CA LEU A 110 -14.95 18.68 8.47
C LEU A 110 -13.66 18.07 9.01
N ASP A 111 -13.57 16.74 8.99
CA ASP A 111 -12.43 16.00 9.51
C ASP A 111 -12.24 14.74 8.66
N ALA A 112 -10.99 14.46 8.30
CA ALA A 112 -10.61 13.26 7.54
C ALA A 112 -9.29 12.67 8.05
N ARG A 113 -8.92 12.97 9.31
CA ARG A 113 -7.69 12.49 9.93
C ARG A 113 -7.74 10.99 10.21
N VAL A 114 -6.58 10.35 10.11
CA VAL A 114 -6.32 9.02 10.68
C VAL A 114 -5.05 9.13 11.50
N VAL A 115 -5.07 8.68 12.76
CA VAL A 115 -3.89 8.68 13.64
C VAL A 115 -3.49 7.26 14.00
N GLU A 116 -2.18 7.02 14.16
CA GLU A 116 -1.61 5.76 14.66
C GLU A 116 -1.51 5.69 16.19
#